data_AF-A0A930Y8G2-F1
#
_entry.id   AF-A0A930Y8G2-F1
#
_cell.length_a   1.000
_cell.length_b   1.000
_cell.length_c   1.000
_cell.angle_alpha   90.00
_cell.angle_beta   90.00
_cell.angle_gamma   90.00
#
_symmetry.space_group_name_H-M   'P 1'
#
loop_
_entity.id
_entity.type
_entity.pdbx_description
1 polymer ?
#
loop_
_entity_poly.entity_id
_entity_poly.type
_entity_poly.pdbx_seq_one_letter_code
_entity_poly.pdbx_strand_id
1 'polypeptide(L)'
;MNAAGDFSADLAKTGVNGETVEVKAKDASDNLSDAATTTVTDTTAPAAPTGLAADNSGTNTVISGKAEPNSKVVIDGKEYPVNAAGDFSAD
;
A
#
# COMPACT_ATOMS: atom_id res chain seq x y z
N MET A 1 13.58 -20.09 17.11
CA MET A 1 14.86 -20.46 16.49
C MET A 1 14.90 -21.98 16.38
N ASN A 2 15.31 -22.55 15.24
CA ASN A 2 15.57 -23.98 15.17
C ASN A 2 17.01 -24.30 15.64
N ALA A 3 17.38 -25.58 15.72
CA ALA A 3 18.71 -26.01 16.15
C ALA A 3 19.86 -25.55 15.21
N ALA A 4 19.54 -25.01 14.03
CA ALA A 4 20.49 -24.41 13.09
C ALA A 4 20.63 -22.88 13.24
N GLY A 5 19.86 -22.26 14.15
CA GLY A 5 19.88 -20.81 14.36
C GLY A 5 18.88 -20.03 13.50
N ASP A 6 18.05 -20.69 12.70
CA ASP A 6 17.06 -20.02 11.86
C ASP A 6 15.94 -19.44 12.72
N PHE A 7 15.65 -18.16 12.51
CA PHE A 7 14.56 -17.45 13.15
C PHE A 7 13.45 -17.15 12.13
N SER A 8 12.21 -17.36 12.54
CA SER A 8 11.02 -16.92 11.80
C SER A 8 10.11 -16.19 12.78
N ALA A 9 9.80 -14.94 12.49
CA ALA A 9 8.75 -14.20 13.15
C ALA A 9 7.69 -13.84 12.12
N ASP A 10 6.43 -14.07 12.47
CA ASP A 10 5.31 -13.51 11.74
C ASP A 10 5.14 -12.06 12.22
N LEU A 11 5.64 -11.10 11.44
CA LEU A 11 5.34 -9.70 11.68
C LEU A 11 3.91 -9.47 11.22
N ALA A 12 3.02 -9.13 12.16
CA ALA A 12 1.64 -8.80 11.84
C ALA A 12 1.63 -7.78 10.69
N LYS A 13 1.04 -8.18 9.57
CA LYS A 13 0.93 -7.45 8.30
C LYS A 13 0.30 -6.06 8.43
N THR A 14 -0.33 -5.79 9.58
CA THR A 14 -1.00 -4.53 9.92
C THR A 14 0.03 -3.44 10.28
N GLY A 15 0.70 -2.87 9.28
CA GLY A 15 1.50 -1.65 9.46
C GLY A 15 2.77 -1.56 8.62
N VAL A 16 3.28 -2.67 8.10
CA VAL A 16 4.50 -2.70 7.28
C VAL A 16 4.16 -2.55 5.79
N ASN A 17 3.72 -1.35 5.40
CA ASN A 17 3.43 -0.96 4.02
C ASN A 17 4.70 -0.42 3.33
N GLY A 18 5.66 -1.29 2.98
CA GLY A 18 6.90 -0.83 2.36
C GLY A 18 8.01 -0.42 3.35
N GLU A 19 7.78 -0.60 4.65
CA GLU A 19 8.73 -0.21 5.69
C GLU A 19 9.97 -1.13 5.75
N THR A 20 11.08 -0.57 6.26
CA THR A 20 12.31 -1.32 6.53
C THR A 20 12.26 -1.89 7.94
N VAL A 21 12.42 -3.21 8.07
CA VAL A 21 12.53 -3.91 9.34
C VAL A 21 14.00 -4.10 9.69
N GLU A 22 14.34 -3.80 10.93
CA GLU A 22 15.68 -4.03 11.51
C GLU A 22 15.64 -5.25 12.44
N VAL A 23 16.59 -6.17 12.27
CA VAL A 23 16.75 -7.38 13.08
C VAL A 23 18.14 -7.39 13.71
N LYS A 24 18.19 -7.62 15.02
CA LYS A 24 19.43 -7.81 15.80
C LYS A 24 19.36 -9.11 16.58
N ALA A 25 20.48 -9.83 16.64
CA ALA A 25 20.64 -10.95 17.55
C ALA A 25 21.13 -10.45 18.91
N LYS A 26 20.72 -11.14 19.98
CA LYS A 26 21.17 -10.89 21.34
C LYS A 26 21.65 -12.20 21.97
N ASP A 27 22.85 -12.20 22.55
CA ASP A 27 23.37 -13.39 23.24
C ASP A 27 22.88 -13.50 24.70
N ALA A 28 23.23 -14.60 25.38
CA ALA A 28 22.82 -14.85 26.76
C ALA A 28 23.47 -13.90 27.80
N SER A 29 24.46 -13.11 27.38
CA SER A 29 25.13 -12.08 28.18
C SER A 29 24.67 -10.67 27.79
N ASP A 30 23.55 -10.53 27.08
CA ASP A 30 22.95 -9.28 26.62
C ASP A 30 23.75 -8.49 25.56
N ASN A 31 24.77 -9.09 24.91
CA ASN A 31 25.47 -8.43 23.81
C ASN A 31 24.62 -8.47 22.53
N LEU A 32 24.55 -7.36 21.80
CA LEU A 32 23.83 -7.24 20.53
C LEU A 32 24.77 -7.40 19.32
N SER A 33 24.25 -8.00 18.24
CA SER A 33 24.90 -8.00 16.93
C SER A 33 24.75 -6.68 16.20
N ASP A 34 25.47 -6.55 15.08
CA ASP A 34 25.12 -5.58 14.04
C ASP A 34 23.69 -5.81 13.52
N ALA A 35 23.10 -4.73 13.01
CA ALA A 35 21.76 -4.73 12.44
C ALA A 35 21.73 -5.37 11.04
N ALA A 36 20.80 -6.28 10.81
CA ALA A 36 20.38 -6.70 9.48
C ALA A 36 19.06 -6.03 9.12
N THR A 37 18.91 -5.58 7.87
CA THR A 37 17.68 -4.92 7.40
C THR A 37 17.03 -5.65 6.23
N THR A 38 15.70 -5.61 6.17
CA THR A 38 14.92 -6.07 5.02
C THR A 38 13.72 -5.16 4.82
N THR A 39 13.27 -4.97 3.57
CA THR A 39 12.04 -4.26 3.29
C THR A 39 10.87 -5.23 3.22
N VAL A 40 9.71 -4.81 3.73
CA VAL A 40 8.46 -5.56 3.58
C VAL A 40 7.71 -5.04 2.36
N THR A 41 7.25 -5.94 1.50
CA THR A 41 6.46 -5.54 0.32
C THR A 41 5.07 -5.08 0.75
N ASP A 42 4.65 -3.90 0.29
CA ASP A 42 3.25 -3.48 0.43
C ASP A 42 2.34 -4.38 -0.42
N THR A 43 1.33 -4.93 0.22
CA THR A 43 0.35 -5.85 -0.37
C THR A 43 -1.08 -5.46 0.02
N THR A 44 -1.26 -4.29 0.63
CA THR A 44 -2.57 -3.76 0.99
C THR A 44 -3.17 -3.14 -0.25
N ALA A 45 -4.27 -3.72 -0.75
CA ALA A 45 -4.98 -3.14 -1.88
C ALA A 45 -5.66 -1.81 -1.46
N PRO A 46 -5.73 -0.82 -2.37
CA PRO A 46 -6.48 0.40 -2.10
C PRO A 46 -7.97 0.10 -1.95
N ALA A 47 -8.68 0.95 -1.20
CA ALA A 47 -10.13 0.91 -1.10
C ALA A 47 -10.81 1.11 -2.47
N ALA A 48 -11.94 0.44 -2.69
CA ALA A 48 -12.72 0.60 -3.91
C ALA A 48 -13.20 2.06 -4.08
N PRO A 49 -13.25 2.60 -5.31
CA PRO A 49 -13.83 3.91 -5.57
C PRO A 49 -15.28 4.02 -5.11
N THR A 50 -15.69 5.21 -4.66
CA THR A 50 -17.04 5.51 -4.17
C THR A 50 -17.60 6.76 -4.83
N GLY A 51 -18.90 7.04 -4.62
CA GLY A 51 -19.53 8.27 -5.11
C GLY A 51 -19.52 8.41 -6.64
N LEU A 52 -19.62 7.28 -7.35
CA LEU A 52 -19.59 7.26 -8.81
C LEU A 52 -20.78 8.03 -9.39
N ALA A 53 -20.49 8.93 -10.32
CA ALA A 53 -21.49 9.66 -11.09
C ALA A 53 -21.11 9.65 -12.58
N ALA A 54 -22.12 9.52 -13.43
CA ALA A 54 -22.00 9.65 -14.87
C ALA A 54 -22.83 10.85 -15.33
N ASP A 55 -22.19 11.79 -16.03
CA ASP A 55 -22.86 12.91 -16.68
C ASP A 55 -22.77 12.75 -18.20
N ASN A 56 -23.94 12.63 -18.83
CA ASN A 56 -24.10 12.48 -20.28
C ASN A 56 -24.80 13.68 -20.92
N SER A 57 -24.84 14.82 -20.24
CA SER A 57 -25.53 16.04 -20.71
C SER A 57 -24.79 16.73 -21.86
N GLY A 58 -23.51 16.42 -22.06
CA GLY A 58 -22.64 16.99 -23.10
C GLY A 58 -22.41 16.05 -24.29
N THR A 59 -21.42 16.38 -25.13
CA THR A 59 -20.98 15.52 -26.25
C THR A 59 -20.14 14.32 -25.81
N ASN A 60 -19.65 14.31 -24.56
CA ASN A 60 -18.94 13.20 -23.93
C ASN A 60 -19.67 12.73 -22.66
N THR A 61 -19.39 11.48 -22.26
CA THR A 61 -19.81 10.95 -20.95
C THR A 61 -18.69 11.18 -19.96
N VAL A 62 -18.95 11.97 -18.91
CA VAL A 62 -17.98 12.20 -17.83
C VAL A 62 -18.27 11.25 -16.69
N ILE A 63 -17.29 10.44 -16.29
CA ILE A 63 -17.32 9.58 -15.10
C ILE A 63 -16.51 10.24 -14.00
N SER A 64 -17.10 10.43 -12.83
CA SER A 64 -16.42 11.02 -11.67
C SER A 64 -16.68 10.23 -10.40
N GLY A 65 -15.85 10.44 -9.38
CA GLY A 65 -16.02 9.80 -8.08
C GLY A 65 -14.92 10.14 -7.09
N LYS A 66 -14.83 9.31 -6.06
CA LYS A 66 -13.86 9.40 -4.96
C LYS A 66 -13.02 8.13 -4.87
N ALA A 67 -11.74 8.26 -4.56
CA ALA A 67 -10.80 7.17 -4.30
C ALA A 67 -9.70 7.65 -3.31
N GLU A 68 -8.71 6.81 -3.04
CA GLU A 68 -7.61 7.18 -2.15
C GLU A 68 -6.82 8.38 -2.70
N PRO A 69 -6.57 9.43 -1.90
CA PRO A 69 -5.81 10.59 -2.35
C PRO A 69 -4.44 10.22 -2.93
N ASN A 70 -4.05 10.92 -3.99
CA ASN A 70 -2.77 10.71 -4.69
C ASN A 70 -2.60 9.30 -5.32
N SER A 71 -3.68 8.54 -5.49
CA SER A 71 -3.68 7.26 -6.21
C SER A 71 -4.09 7.40 -7.69
N LYS A 72 -4.33 6.26 -8.36
CA LYS A 72 -4.91 6.16 -9.70
C LYS A 72 -6.16 5.29 -9.64
N VAL A 73 -7.16 5.62 -10.47
CA VAL A 73 -8.27 4.71 -10.79
C VAL A 73 -8.14 4.23 -12.22
N VAL A 74 -8.65 3.03 -12.50
CA VAL A 74 -8.71 2.47 -13.86
C VAL A 74 -10.17 2.46 -14.31
N ILE A 75 -10.44 3.13 -15.43
CA ILE A 75 -11.76 3.15 -16.09
C ILE A 75 -11.54 2.61 -17.50
N ASP A 76 -12.17 1.48 -17.81
CA ASP A 76 -12.06 0.77 -19.09
C ASP A 76 -10.60 0.56 -19.56
N GLY A 77 -9.70 0.25 -18.61
CA GLY A 77 -8.28 -0.01 -18.88
C GLY A 77 -7.40 1.25 -18.98
N LYS A 78 -7.97 2.45 -18.81
CA LYS A 78 -7.22 3.71 -18.79
C LYS A 78 -7.11 4.25 -17.37
N GLU A 79 -5.90 4.70 -17.02
CA GLU A 79 -5.63 5.29 -15.71
C GLU A 79 -6.02 6.77 -15.65
N TYR A 80 -6.65 7.16 -14.55
CA TYR A 80 -7.00 8.54 -14.24
C TYR A 80 -6.43 8.92 -12.86
N PRO A 81 -5.82 10.12 -12.72
CA PRO A 81 -5.27 10.56 -11.44
C PRO A 81 -6.37 10.87 -10.42
N VAL A 82 -6.13 10.50 -9.17
CA VAL A 82 -6.91 10.95 -8.02
C VAL A 82 -6.17 12.12 -7.38
N ASN A 83 -6.87 13.24 -7.18
CA ASN A 83 -6.28 14.43 -6.59
C ASN A 83 -6.02 14.25 -5.07
N ALA A 84 -5.42 15.27 -4.43
CA ALA A 84 -5.14 15.24 -2.99
C ALA A 84 -6.39 15.25 -2.10
N ALA A 85 -7.56 15.61 -2.64
CA ALA A 85 -8.86 15.54 -1.96
C ALA A 85 -9.56 14.19 -2.16
N GLY A 86 -8.98 13.27 -2.94
CA GLY A 86 -9.58 11.98 -3.26
C GLY A 86 -10.52 12.02 -4.46
N ASP A 87 -10.61 13.12 -5.22
CA ASP A 87 -11.51 13.20 -6.38
C ASP A 87 -10.82 12.72 -7.66
N PHE A 88 -11.58 12.04 -8.52
CA PHE A 88 -11.20 11.78 -9.90
C PHE A 88 -12.33 12.17 -10.86
N SER A 89 -11.95 12.46 -12.11
CA SER A 89 -12.85 12.68 -13.24
C SER A 89 -12.22 12.13 -14.50
N ALA A 90 -13.04 11.53 -15.35
CA ALA A 90 -12.68 10.96 -16.64
C ALA A 90 -13.69 11.45 -17.67
N ASP A 91 -13.21 12.07 -18.74
CA ASP A 91 -14.00 12.48 -19.90
C ASP A 91 -13.84 11.51 -21.07
#